data_AF-A0A2P0YPF7-F1
#
_entry.id   AF-A0A2P0YPF7-F1
#
_cell.length_a   1.000
_cell.length_b   1.000
_cell.length_c   1.000
_cell.angle_alpha   90.00
_cell.angle_beta   90.00
_cell.angle_gamma   90.00
#
_symmetry.space_group_name_H-M   'P 1'
#
loop_
_entity.id
_entity.type
_entity.pdbx_description
1 polymer ?
#
loop_
_entity_poly.entity_id
_entity_poly.type
_entity_poly.pdbx_seq_one_letter_code
_entity_poly.pdbx_strand_id
1 'polypeptide(L)'
;WNPIGADEAVSSGGSHVGLKKTLVFSIGEPFQATKTNWVMHEYHLLDGNGGTSSSGSSRKRSHKKKDHPDKECSNWVVCRVFESSYDSQVSFHEEDMELSCLD
;
A
#
# COMPACT_ATOMS: atom_id res chain seq x y z
N TRP A 1 -6.57 8.69 -4.06
CA TRP A 1 -5.53 7.70 -4.36
C TRP A 1 -6.17 6.33 -4.24
N ASN A 2 -6.28 5.61 -5.34
CA ASN A 2 -6.94 4.32 -5.41
C ASN A 2 -5.88 3.26 -5.76
N PRO A 3 -5.79 2.13 -5.04
CA PRO A 3 -4.85 1.08 -5.36
C PRO A 3 -5.15 0.51 -6.76
N ILE A 4 -4.10 0.15 -7.48
CA ILE A 4 -4.17 -0.51 -8.78
C ILE A 4 -3.23 -1.71 -8.81
N GLY A 5 -3.70 -2.81 -9.39
CA GLY A 5 -2.95 -4.07 -9.40
C GLY A 5 -2.81 -4.70 -8.01
N ALA A 6 -2.07 -5.80 -7.95
CA ALA A 6 -1.73 -6.48 -6.71
C ALA A 6 -0.48 -5.86 -6.07
N ASP A 7 -0.36 -5.98 -4.74
CA ASP A 7 0.83 -5.55 -4.02
C ASP A 7 2.05 -6.38 -4.44
N GLU A 8 3.19 -5.70 -4.66
CA GLU A 8 4.44 -6.31 -5.12
C GLU A 8 5.43 -6.49 -3.96
N ALA A 9 6.00 -7.70 -3.83
CA ALA A 9 7.07 -7.98 -2.88
C ALA A 9 8.36 -7.25 -3.28
N VAL A 10 8.96 -6.51 -2.35
CA VAL A 10 10.26 -5.84 -2.54
C VAL A 10 11.34 -6.70 -1.94
N SER A 11 12.28 -7.16 -2.77
CA SER A 11 13.40 -7.99 -2.33
C SER A 11 14.74 -7.28 -2.52
N SER A 12 15.68 -7.56 -1.61
CA SER A 12 17.07 -7.11 -1.71
C SER A 12 17.97 -8.22 -1.21
N GLY A 13 19.00 -8.57 -1.99
CA GLY A 13 19.93 -9.65 -1.64
C GLY A 13 19.29 -11.01 -1.39
N GLY A 14 18.16 -11.32 -2.07
CA GLY A 14 17.42 -12.57 -1.88
C GLY A 14 16.51 -12.60 -0.66
N SER A 15 16.46 -11.53 0.14
CA SER A 15 15.53 -11.38 1.27
C SER A 15 14.34 -10.50 0.89
N HIS A 16 13.15 -10.85 1.36
CA HIS A 16 11.96 -10.00 1.27
C HIS A 16 12.07 -8.90 2.32
N VAL A 17 12.13 -7.64 1.89
CA VAL A 17 12.40 -6.48 2.77
C VAL A 17 11.19 -5.58 2.95
N GLY A 18 10.20 -5.64 2.05
CA GLY A 18 9.09 -4.69 2.06
C GLY A 18 8.01 -5.05 1.06
N LEU A 19 6.95 -4.25 1.06
CA LEU A 19 5.83 -4.34 0.14
C LEU A 19 5.70 -3.02 -0.63
N LYS A 20 5.42 -3.09 -1.93
CA LYS A 20 5.12 -1.94 -2.78
C LYS A 20 3.67 -2.00 -3.22
N LYS A 21 2.94 -0.92 -2.97
CA LYS A 21 1.61 -0.67 -3.51
C LYS A 21 1.69 0.36 -4.62
N THR A 22 0.91 0.17 -5.68
CA THR A 22 0.77 1.15 -6.75
C THR A 22 -0.61 1.77 -6.65
N LEU A 23 -0.69 3.10 -6.68
CA LEU A 23 -1.93 3.84 -6.60
C LEU A 23 -2.03 4.86 -7.73
N VAL A 24 -3.26 5.12 -8.18
CA VAL A 24 -3.58 6.22 -9.10
C VAL A 24 -4.37 7.30 -8.38
N PHE A 25 -4.11 8.56 -8.72
CA PHE A 25 -4.92 9.66 -8.24
C PHE A 25 -6.07 9.96 -9.20
N SER A 26 -7.25 10.18 -8.66
CA SER A 26 -8.43 10.64 -9.42
C SER A 26 -8.95 11.93 -8.78
N ILE A 27 -9.40 12.88 -9.60
CA ILE A 27 -9.94 14.17 -9.16
C ILE A 27 -11.47 14.09 -9.13
N GLY A 28 -12.07 14.63 -8.07
CA GLY A 28 -13.52 14.72 -7.92
C GLY A 28 -14.10 13.73 -6.91
N GLU A 29 -15.42 13.72 -6.79
CA GLU A 29 -16.16 12.81 -5.92
C GLU A 29 -16.10 11.36 -6.44
N PRO A 30 -16.17 10.33 -5.58
CA PRO A 30 -16.01 8.93 -5.98
C PRO A 30 -16.84 8.51 -7.21
N PHE A 31 -18.08 9.01 -7.35
CA PHE A 31 -18.99 8.69 -8.45
C PHE A 31 -18.75 9.48 -9.75
N GLN A 32 -17.95 10.55 -9.70
CA GLN A 32 -17.63 11.43 -10.84
C GLN A 32 -16.12 11.61 -11.00
N ALA A 33 -15.34 10.70 -10.39
CA ALA A 33 -13.91 10.85 -10.29
C ALA A 33 -13.27 10.68 -11.68
N THR A 34 -12.50 11.67 -12.10
CA THR A 34 -11.71 11.59 -13.34
C THR A 34 -10.32 11.07 -13.01
N LYS A 35 -9.96 9.92 -13.55
CA LYS A 35 -8.62 9.33 -13.42
C LYS A 35 -7.59 10.29 -14.00
N THR A 36 -6.50 10.51 -13.27
CA THR A 36 -5.37 11.33 -13.73
C THR A 36 -4.17 10.46 -14.07
N ASN A 37 -3.12 11.09 -14.62
CA ASN A 37 -1.84 10.44 -14.89
C ASN A 37 -0.92 10.37 -13.67
N TRP A 38 -1.37 10.86 -12.51
CA TRP A 38 -0.59 10.83 -11.28
C TRP A 38 -0.59 9.43 -10.68
N VAL A 39 0.59 8.88 -10.54
CA VAL A 39 0.86 7.57 -9.95
C VAL A 39 1.66 7.76 -8.66
N MET A 40 1.37 6.92 -7.67
CA MET A 40 2.13 6.79 -6.44
C MET A 40 2.58 5.35 -6.28
N HIS A 41 3.86 5.16 -6.00
CA HIS A 41 4.35 3.93 -5.41
C HIS A 41 4.55 4.16 -3.91
N GLU A 42 3.84 3.40 -3.09
CA GLU A 42 3.92 3.42 -1.63
C GLU A 42 4.67 2.17 -1.16
N TYR A 43 5.76 2.36 -0.43
CA TYR A 43 6.64 1.28 0.04
C TYR A 43 6.54 1.17 1.56
N HIS A 44 6.24 -0.03 2.03
CA HIS A 44 6.23 -0.41 3.44
C HIS A 44 7.43 -1.30 3.72
N LEU A 45 8.17 -1.01 4.78
CA LEU A 45 9.21 -1.92 5.27
C LEU A 45 8.56 -3.06 6.05
N LEU A 46 9.07 -4.28 5.92
CA LEU A 46 8.67 -5.36 6.82
C LEU A 46 9.32 -5.14 8.18
N ASP A 47 8.52 -5.12 9.23
CA ASP A 47 9.06 -5.12 10.60
C ASP A 47 9.94 -6.36 10.80
N GLY A 48 11.17 -6.14 11.27
CA GLY A 48 12.20 -7.18 11.44
C GLY A 48 11.87 -8.28 12.46
N ASN A 49 10.62 -8.39 12.90
CA ASN A 49 10.12 -9.48 13.71
C ASN A 49 9.33 -10.45 12.81
N GLY A 50 10.06 -11.34 12.14
CA GLY A 50 9.55 -12.21 11.09
C GLY A 50 8.21 -12.89 11.39
N GLY A 51 7.36 -12.92 10.37
CA GLY A 51 6.15 -13.72 10.33
C GLY A 51 4.88 -12.91 10.07
N THR A 52 4.48 -12.88 8.80
CA THR A 52 3.08 -12.98 8.35
C THR A 52 1.96 -12.43 9.26
N SER A 53 1.34 -11.31 8.86
CA SER A 53 -0.13 -11.15 8.78
C SER A 53 -0.45 -9.70 8.40
N SER A 54 -0.89 -9.39 7.17
CA SER A 54 -2.30 -9.44 6.72
C SER A 54 -3.28 -8.82 7.72
N SER A 55 -3.92 -7.73 7.29
CA SER A 55 -5.10 -7.07 7.88
C SER A 55 -5.97 -7.94 8.81
N GLY A 56 -6.15 -7.50 10.05
CA GLY A 56 -7.09 -8.11 11.00
C GLY A 56 -6.91 -7.63 12.44
N SER A 57 -8.02 -7.25 13.07
CA SER A 57 -8.11 -6.66 14.41
C SER A 57 -7.53 -7.48 15.58
N SER A 58 -7.05 -6.74 16.59
CA SER A 58 -7.06 -7.02 18.04
C SER A 58 -6.54 -8.38 18.55
N ARG A 59 -5.36 -8.38 19.17
CA ARG A 59 -5.09 -9.20 20.37
C ARG A 59 -4.23 -8.45 21.38
N LYS A 60 -4.87 -8.02 22.48
CA LYS A 60 -4.20 -7.64 23.73
C LYS A 60 -3.28 -8.79 24.18
N ARG A 61 -2.03 -8.49 24.51
CA ARG A 61 -1.26 -9.25 25.50
C ARG A 61 -0.54 -8.28 26.43
N SER A 62 -1.08 -8.21 27.64
CA SER A 62 -0.54 -7.49 28.78
C SER A 62 0.71 -8.21 29.30
N HIS A 63 1.90 -7.64 29.15
CA HIS A 63 3.04 -7.95 30.03
C HIS A 63 3.89 -6.70 30.30
N LYS A 64 3.88 -6.30 31.58
CA LYS A 64 4.83 -5.45 32.32
C LYS A 64 5.65 -4.40 31.56
N LYS A 65 5.37 -3.14 31.92
CA LYS A 65 6.21 -1.95 31.73
C LYS A 65 7.69 -2.24 31.96
N LYS A 66 8.50 -1.95 30.94
CA LYS A 66 9.88 -1.50 31.10
C LYS A 66 9.97 -0.21 30.30
N ASP A 67 10.11 0.91 31.00
CA ASP A 67 10.36 2.24 30.46
C ASP A 67 11.56 2.22 29.50
N HIS A 68 11.29 2.12 28.19
CA HIS A 68 12.21 2.55 27.16
C HIS A 68 11.41 3.32 26.09
N PRO A 69 11.54 4.65 26.00
CA PRO A 69 10.75 5.48 25.10
C PRO A 69 11.36 5.52 23.69
N ASP A 70 11.66 4.36 23.09
CA ASP A 70 12.33 4.35 21.79
C ASP A 70 12.18 3.02 21.01
N LYS A 71 10.95 2.48 20.94
CA LYS A 71 10.64 1.33 20.05
C LYS A 71 9.25 1.40 19.43
N GLU A 72 8.70 2.60 19.25
CA GLU A 72 7.89 2.80 18.05
C GLU A 72 8.89 2.92 16.90
N CYS A 73 9.47 1.79 16.49
CA CYS A 73 10.34 1.72 15.33
C CYS A 73 9.49 2.02 14.10
N SER A 74 9.31 3.31 13.84
CA SER A 74 9.22 3.88 12.52
C SER A 74 8.12 3.26 11.62
N ASN A 75 6.84 3.44 11.97
CA ASN A 75 5.70 3.24 11.05
C ASN A 75 5.69 4.32 9.95
N TRP A 76 6.74 4.37 9.13
CA TRP A 76 6.84 5.26 7.99
C TRP A 76 6.67 4.47 6.72
N VAL A 77 6.08 5.12 5.74
CA VAL A 77 6.04 4.65 4.36
C VAL A 77 6.90 5.58 3.53
N VAL A 78 7.53 5.04 2.48
CA VAL A 78 8.19 5.85 1.46
C VAL A 78 7.26 5.95 0.27
N CYS A 79 6.97 7.17 -0.18
CA CYS A 79 6.14 7.39 -1.36
C CYS A 79 6.96 7.99 -2.50
N ARG A 80 6.83 7.44 -3.71
CA ARG A 80 7.30 8.06 -4.95
C ARG A 80 6.09 8.47 -5.76
N VAL A 81 5.90 9.78 -5.93
CA VAL A 81 4.81 10.35 -6.73
C VAL A 81 5.38 10.86 -8.05
N PHE A 82 4.73 10.54 -9.16
CA PHE A 82 5.15 10.94 -10.49
C PHE A 82 3.97 10.98 -11.46
N GLU A 83 4.14 11.69 -12.58
CA GLU A 83 3.20 11.67 -13.70
C GLU A 83 3.64 10.59 -14.70
N SER A 84 2.74 9.67 -15.03
CA SER A 84 2.99 8.61 -16.01
C SER A 84 2.55 9.06 -17.40
N SER A 85 3.41 8.89 -18.41
CA SER A 85 3.01 9.05 -19.80
C SER A 85 1.99 7.96 -20.14
N TYR A 86 0.84 8.36 -20.70
CA TYR A 86 -0.38 7.54 -20.89
C TYR A 86 -0.16 6.19 -21.59
N ASP A 87 0.97 6.02 -22.28
CA ASP A 87 1.29 4.87 -23.15
C ASP A 87 1.93 3.67 -22.43
N SER A 88 2.36 3.84 -21.17
CA SER A 88 2.85 2.72 -20.35
C SER A 88 1.70 2.00 -19.63
N GLN A 89 0.49 2.00 -20.23
CA GLN A 89 -0.73 1.50 -19.60
C GLN A 89 -0.44 0.20 -18.86
N VAL A 90 -0.51 0.34 -17.55
CA VAL A 90 -0.60 -0.74 -16.58
C VAL A 90 -1.72 -1.64 -17.09
N SER A 91 -1.34 -2.74 -17.71
CA SER A 91 -2.21 -3.75 -18.30
C SER A 91 -2.88 -4.58 -17.19
N PHE A 92 -3.53 -3.90 -16.25
CA PHE A 92 -4.36 -4.53 -15.25
C PHE A 92 -5.79 -4.17 -15.64
N HIS A 93 -6.46 -5.19 -16.17
CA HIS A 93 -7.85 -5.20 -16.62
C HIS A 93 -8.74 -4.21 -15.87
N GLU A 94 -9.51 -3.43 -16.64
CA GLU A 94 -10.64 -2.61 -16.18
C GLU A 94 -11.77 -3.44 -15.54
N GLU A 95 -11.66 -4.77 -15.48
CA GLU A 95 -12.75 -5.69 -15.14
C GLU A 95 -13.08 -5.80 -13.64
N ASP A 96 -12.29 -5.20 -12.73
CA ASP A 96 -12.54 -5.29 -11.28
C ASP A 96 -12.97 -3.95 -10.64
N MET A 97 -13.18 -2.89 -11.43
CA MET A 97 -13.73 -1.62 -10.93
C MET A 97 -15.27 -1.61 -10.86
N GLU A 98 -15.93 -2.67 -11.36
CA GLU A 98 -17.39 -2.76 -11.40
C GLU A 98 -17.98 -3.73 -10.35
N LEU A 99 -17.45 -3.82 -9.13
CA LEU A 99 -18.09 -4.63 -8.09
C LEU A 99 -17.98 -4.03 -6.68
N SER A 100 -18.72 -2.95 -6.39
CA SER A 100 -19.25 -2.71 -5.03
C SER A 100 -20.41 -1.71 -4.92
N CYS A 101 -21.26 -1.55 -5.96
CA CYS A 101 -22.46 -0.71 -5.89
C CYS A 101 -23.69 -1.43 -6.45
N LEU A 102 -23.98 -2.65 -6.01
CA LEU A 102 -25.29 -3.27 -6.21
C LEU A 102 -25.75 -3.91 -4.89
N ASP A 103 -26.75 -3.21 -4.32
CA ASP A 103 -27.66 -3.47 -3.17
C ASP A 103 -27.09 -4.03 -1.85
#